data_AF-A0A6M2B320-F1
#
_entry.id   AF-A0A6M2B320-F1
#
_cell.length_a   1.000
_cell.length_b   1.000
_cell.length_c   1.000
_cell.angle_alpha   90.00
_cell.angle_beta   90.00
_cell.angle_gamma   90.00
#
_symmetry.space_group_name_H-M   'P 1'
#
loop_
_entity.id
_entity.type
_entity.pdbx_description
1 polymer ?
#
loop_
_entity_poly.entity_id
_entity_poly.type
_entity_poly.pdbx_seq_one_letter_code
_entity_poly.pdbx_strand_id
1 'polypeptide(L)'
;MGYRIPVTLGNIEPLAYKPYMPGKIALVCEGGGQRGIFTAGVLDEFQRARFNPFDLYLGTSAGAQNLSAFVCGQPGYARRVITRYTTSPDFFNPLRFVRGGHLIDLDWLVDETSKNMPLAMESAEKLLIDGREFLMCACRSDDYTANYFAPTRENWLPVIKASSAIPGFYRMGVDLDGISYQDGGISDAIPVEEAYRRGADTIVVIRTVPSAMFYTPQWMKRMEQWLSESSLQQLVRMMQHHEESYHRIQQFIENPPDDVRIFEIFPPKPLASHALGSRLPALNQDYHLGRRCGRYFLSAAAHWLMPRENERPYPQITPRVSRPKRIVVPQDEPENVIPLAAASSTIEQIILDPAVLTDMVADGGVVRPAAMSDNAPAESHFPASEGDKL
;
A
#
# COMPACT_ATOMS: atom_id res chain seq x y z
N MET A 1 1.42 -18.74 18.28
CA MET A 1 1.21 -18.11 16.96
C MET A 1 2.01 -16.81 16.95
N GLY A 2 2.67 -16.49 15.83
CA GLY A 2 3.41 -15.24 15.65
C GLY A 2 2.51 -14.02 15.64
N TYR A 3 3.11 -12.83 15.51
CA TYR A 3 2.38 -11.57 15.53
C TYR A 3 2.29 -10.94 14.15
N ARG A 4 1.10 -11.01 13.53
CA ARG A 4 0.72 -10.10 12.44
C ARG A 4 0.28 -8.76 13.05
N ILE A 5 0.75 -7.66 12.50
CA ILE A 5 0.47 -6.29 12.95
C ILE A 5 0.01 -5.48 11.72
N PRO A 6 -1.30 -5.40 11.45
CA PRO A 6 -1.82 -4.73 10.27
C PRO A 6 -1.79 -3.20 10.41
N VAL A 7 -0.92 -2.55 9.63
CA VAL A 7 -0.66 -1.11 9.64
C VAL A 7 -1.36 -0.43 8.46
N THR A 8 -2.60 -0.02 8.69
CA THR A 8 -3.38 0.77 7.72
C THR A 8 -4.12 1.91 8.40
N LEU A 9 -4.55 2.91 7.62
CA LEU A 9 -5.22 4.09 8.16
C LEU A 9 -6.56 3.71 8.81
N GLY A 10 -6.73 4.12 10.07
CA GLY A 10 -7.92 3.82 10.86
C GLY A 10 -7.83 2.57 11.73
N ASN A 11 -6.80 1.72 11.55
CA ASN A 11 -6.52 0.66 12.52
C ASN A 11 -5.68 1.21 13.69
N ILE A 12 -6.00 0.84 14.93
CA ILE A 12 -5.26 1.21 16.14
C ILE A 12 -4.36 0.09 16.68
N GLU A 13 -4.48 -1.13 16.15
CA GLU A 13 -3.74 -2.32 16.61
C GLU A 13 -2.22 -2.13 16.73
N PRO A 14 -1.51 -1.41 15.82
CA PRO A 14 -0.07 -1.16 15.98
C PRO A 14 0.29 -0.40 17.27
N LEU A 15 -0.66 0.34 17.87
CA LEU A 15 -0.47 1.07 19.13
C LEU A 15 -0.58 0.18 20.37
N ALA A 16 -1.16 -1.02 20.25
CA ALA A 16 -1.30 -1.99 21.34
C ALA A 16 -0.08 -2.93 21.49
N TYR A 17 0.96 -2.70 20.68
CA TYR A 17 2.12 -3.57 20.57
C TYR A 17 2.97 -3.59 21.85
N LYS A 18 3.37 -4.79 22.28
CA LYS A 18 4.25 -4.99 23.45
C LYS A 18 5.73 -4.80 23.08
N PRO A 19 6.55 -4.23 23.99
CA PRO A 19 7.98 -4.10 23.77
C PRO A 19 8.67 -5.40 23.36
N TYR A 20 9.53 -5.30 22.36
CA TYR A 20 10.37 -6.38 21.84
C TYR A 20 11.69 -5.77 21.36
N MET A 21 12.69 -6.63 21.16
CA MET A 21 13.94 -6.29 20.50
C MET A 21 14.03 -7.18 19.26
N PRO A 22 13.95 -6.62 18.04
CA PRO A 22 14.12 -7.39 16.82
C PRO A 22 15.57 -7.88 16.71
N GLY A 23 15.74 -9.06 16.11
CA GLY A 23 17.01 -9.52 15.58
C GLY A 23 17.14 -9.04 14.14
N LYS A 24 17.06 -9.95 13.18
CA LYS A 24 17.21 -9.62 11.74
C LYS A 24 15.90 -9.05 11.17
N ILE A 25 15.96 -7.83 10.65
CA ILE A 25 14.79 -7.11 10.13
C ILE A 25 14.77 -7.13 8.60
N ALA A 26 13.70 -7.68 8.03
CA ALA A 26 13.45 -7.66 6.59
C ALA A 26 12.45 -6.57 6.16
N LEU A 27 12.66 -6.00 4.99
CA LEU A 27 11.70 -5.18 4.25
C LEU A 27 11.28 -5.90 2.97
N VAL A 28 10.01 -6.30 2.89
CA VAL A 28 9.44 -7.04 1.76
C VAL A 28 8.48 -6.14 0.98
N CYS A 29 8.61 -6.07 -0.34
CA CYS A 29 7.76 -5.24 -1.19
C CYS A 29 7.03 -6.07 -2.26
N GLU A 30 5.69 -6.05 -2.22
CA GLU A 30 4.82 -6.75 -3.17
C GLU A 30 4.95 -6.23 -4.62
N GLY A 31 4.88 -7.16 -5.58
CA GLY A 31 4.73 -6.86 -7.00
C GLY A 31 3.31 -6.40 -7.39
N GLY A 32 3.20 -5.48 -8.35
CA GLY A 32 1.88 -4.99 -8.77
C GLY A 32 1.84 -4.02 -9.95
N GLY A 33 2.92 -3.98 -10.76
CA GLY A 33 3.08 -2.98 -11.81
C GLY A 33 2.89 -1.56 -11.28
N GLN A 34 2.05 -0.77 -11.93
CA GLN A 34 1.74 0.60 -11.56
C GLN A 34 1.13 0.79 -10.16
N ARG A 35 0.54 -0.26 -9.54
CA ARG A 35 0.10 -0.20 -8.14
C ARG A 35 1.26 -0.02 -7.15
N GLY A 36 2.49 -0.35 -7.55
CA GLY A 36 3.72 -0.03 -6.82
C GLY A 36 3.93 1.47 -6.56
N ILE A 37 3.09 2.34 -7.11
CA ILE A 37 3.02 3.76 -6.76
C ILE A 37 2.64 4.00 -5.28
N PHE A 38 1.86 3.08 -4.68
CA PHE A 38 1.58 3.07 -3.25
C PHE A 38 2.87 2.79 -2.46
N THR A 39 3.61 1.76 -2.85
CA THR A 39 4.91 1.39 -2.26
C THR A 39 5.91 2.55 -2.36
N ALA A 40 5.98 3.23 -3.51
CA ALA A 40 6.81 4.42 -3.68
C ALA A 40 6.47 5.51 -2.66
N GLY A 41 5.18 5.71 -2.36
CA GLY A 41 4.72 6.64 -1.34
C GLY A 41 5.14 6.24 0.08
N VAL A 42 5.13 4.95 0.41
CA VAL A 42 5.60 4.45 1.73
C VAL A 42 7.12 4.66 1.86
N LEU A 43 7.89 4.22 0.87
CA LEU A 43 9.35 4.26 0.89
C LEU A 43 9.92 5.69 0.79
N ASP A 44 9.24 6.61 0.10
CA ASP A 44 9.62 8.03 0.10
C ASP A 44 9.45 8.68 1.49
N GLU A 45 8.51 8.21 2.32
CA GLU A 45 8.39 8.66 3.72
C GLU A 45 9.45 8.04 4.62
N PHE A 46 9.81 6.76 4.39
CA PHE A 46 10.92 6.12 5.10
C PHE A 46 12.23 6.85 4.82
N GLN A 47 12.52 7.17 3.56
CA GLN A 47 13.69 7.98 3.19
C GLN A 47 13.63 9.39 3.78
N ARG A 48 12.46 10.07 3.75
CA ARG A 48 12.29 11.40 4.38
C ARG A 48 12.57 11.37 5.88
N ALA A 49 12.21 10.28 6.56
CA ALA A 49 12.47 10.09 7.99
C ALA A 49 13.89 9.57 8.29
N ARG A 50 14.69 9.23 7.27
CA ARG A 50 15.94 8.45 7.39
C ARG A 50 15.76 7.13 8.14
N PHE A 51 14.58 6.52 7.99
CA PHE A 51 14.21 5.26 8.58
C PHE A 51 14.65 4.11 7.67
N ASN A 52 15.73 3.43 8.04
CA ASN A 52 16.24 2.25 7.32
C ASN A 52 16.94 1.25 8.27
N PRO A 53 16.23 0.61 9.22
CA PRO A 53 16.80 -0.36 10.15
C PRO A 53 16.90 -1.79 9.55
N PHE A 54 16.75 -1.94 8.24
CA PHE A 54 16.59 -3.24 7.59
C PHE A 54 17.93 -3.87 7.22
N ASP A 55 18.09 -5.15 7.54
CA ASP A 55 19.24 -5.99 7.18
C ASP A 55 19.01 -6.72 5.85
N LEU A 56 17.75 -6.98 5.50
CA LEU A 56 17.37 -7.78 4.34
C LEU A 56 16.24 -7.09 3.56
N TYR A 57 16.42 -6.92 2.25
CA TYR A 57 15.43 -6.35 1.34
C TYR A 57 15.01 -7.42 0.33
N LEU A 58 13.72 -7.67 0.18
CA LEU A 58 13.22 -8.55 -0.88
C LEU A 58 12.07 -7.91 -1.64
N GLY A 59 12.12 -7.97 -2.97
CA GLY A 59 11.04 -7.44 -3.80
C GLY A 59 10.81 -8.26 -5.05
N THR A 60 9.60 -8.14 -5.57
CA THR A 60 9.17 -8.79 -6.80
C THR A 60 8.62 -7.75 -7.75
N SER A 61 9.04 -7.76 -9.02
CA SER A 61 8.52 -6.87 -10.07
C SER A 61 8.61 -5.38 -9.64
N ALA A 62 7.49 -4.65 -9.65
CA ALA A 62 7.40 -3.28 -9.13
C ALA A 62 7.90 -3.11 -7.68
N GLY A 63 7.87 -4.16 -6.85
CA GLY A 63 8.46 -4.16 -5.50
C GLY A 63 9.99 -4.14 -5.54
N ALA A 64 10.62 -4.92 -6.42
CA ALA A 64 12.06 -4.90 -6.65
C ALA A 64 12.53 -3.55 -7.22
N GLN A 65 11.75 -2.95 -8.14
CA GLN A 65 12.01 -1.63 -8.69
C GLN A 65 11.92 -0.52 -7.62
N ASN A 66 10.94 -0.60 -6.73
CA ASN A 66 10.78 0.32 -5.59
C ASN A 66 11.93 0.17 -4.58
N LEU A 67 12.32 -1.05 -4.24
CA LEU A 67 13.46 -1.30 -3.35
C LEU A 67 14.79 -0.86 -3.98
N SER A 68 14.97 -1.03 -5.30
CA SER A 68 16.15 -0.52 -6.00
C SER A 68 16.34 0.98 -5.79
N ALA A 69 15.26 1.76 -5.93
CA ALA A 69 15.27 3.20 -5.65
C ALA A 69 15.57 3.53 -4.17
N PHE A 70 15.07 2.70 -3.25
CA PHE A 70 15.26 2.87 -1.81
C PHE A 70 16.70 2.58 -1.36
N VAL A 71 17.29 1.46 -1.78
CA VAL A 71 18.68 1.10 -1.45
C VAL A 71 19.70 1.99 -2.16
N CYS A 72 19.38 2.52 -3.36
CA CYS A 72 20.18 3.56 -4.00
C CYS A 72 20.03 4.95 -3.32
N GLY A 73 19.12 5.11 -2.35
CA GLY A 73 18.89 6.36 -1.64
C GLY A 73 18.36 7.49 -2.53
N GLN A 74 17.42 7.19 -3.44
CA GLN A 74 16.89 8.14 -4.43
C GLN A 74 15.38 8.46 -4.21
N PRO A 75 15.03 9.43 -3.33
CA PRO A 75 13.66 9.84 -3.09
C PRO A 75 12.92 10.30 -4.37
N GLY A 76 11.69 9.83 -4.51
CA GLY A 76 10.81 10.10 -5.64
C GLY A 76 11.23 9.42 -6.94
N TYR A 77 12.28 8.61 -6.98
CA TYR A 77 12.72 7.91 -8.20
C TYR A 77 11.62 6.98 -8.72
N ALA A 78 11.17 6.03 -7.90
CA ALA A 78 10.13 5.07 -8.30
C ALA A 78 8.83 5.78 -8.68
N ARG A 79 8.45 6.84 -7.97
CA ARG A 79 7.31 7.70 -8.34
C ARG A 79 7.47 8.30 -9.75
N ARG A 80 8.65 8.86 -10.07
CA ARG A 80 8.94 9.44 -11.40
C ARG A 80 8.93 8.38 -12.50
N VAL A 81 9.53 7.21 -12.25
CA VAL A 81 9.53 6.07 -13.19
C VAL A 81 8.09 5.66 -13.52
N ILE A 82 7.27 5.42 -12.49
CA ILE A 82 5.88 4.99 -12.67
C ILE A 82 5.05 6.08 -13.37
N THR A 83 5.11 7.33 -12.91
CA THR A 83 4.25 8.43 -13.41
C THR A 83 4.68 9.08 -14.73
N ARG A 84 5.84 8.71 -15.29
CA ARG A 84 6.34 9.23 -16.57
C ARG A 84 6.58 8.13 -17.60
N TYR A 85 7.34 7.11 -17.24
CA TYR A 85 7.81 6.09 -18.18
C TYR A 85 6.79 4.96 -18.33
N THR A 86 6.27 4.40 -17.23
CA THR A 86 5.28 3.29 -17.34
C THR A 86 3.92 3.75 -17.86
N THR A 87 3.67 5.05 -17.92
CA THR A 87 2.50 5.67 -18.56
C THR A 87 2.74 6.10 -20.01
N SER A 88 3.96 5.95 -20.54
CA SER A 88 4.28 6.30 -21.92
C SER A 88 3.64 5.28 -22.91
N PRO A 89 3.15 5.72 -24.09
CA PRO A 89 2.80 4.81 -25.18
C PRO A 89 3.99 4.01 -25.73
N ASP A 90 5.24 4.42 -25.45
CA ASP A 90 6.43 3.64 -25.79
C ASP A 90 6.51 2.39 -24.90
N PHE A 91 6.27 2.56 -23.60
CA PHE A 91 6.19 1.45 -22.65
C PHE A 91 4.96 0.58 -22.93
N PHE A 92 3.75 1.15 -22.90
CA PHE A 92 2.50 0.39 -23.00
C PHE A 92 1.82 0.63 -24.36
N ASN A 93 1.91 -0.36 -25.25
CA ASN A 93 1.46 -0.21 -26.64
C ASN A 93 0.57 -1.38 -27.11
N PRO A 94 -0.76 -1.27 -27.03
CA PRO A 94 -1.69 -2.27 -27.52
C PRO A 94 -1.56 -2.57 -29.03
N LEU A 95 -1.21 -1.57 -29.86
CA LEU A 95 -1.05 -1.76 -31.31
C LEU A 95 0.22 -2.57 -31.64
N ARG A 96 1.31 -2.39 -30.89
CA ARG A 96 2.52 -3.22 -30.98
C ARG A 96 2.20 -4.68 -30.61
N PHE A 97 1.39 -4.89 -29.58
CA PHE A 97 0.98 -6.23 -29.15
C PHE A 97 0.13 -6.98 -30.20
N VAL A 98 -0.84 -6.30 -30.81
CA VAL A 98 -1.67 -6.88 -31.90
C VAL A 98 -0.83 -7.24 -33.14
N ARG A 99 0.29 -6.53 -33.37
CA ARG A 99 1.27 -6.83 -34.42
C ARG A 99 2.29 -7.92 -34.05
N GLY A 100 2.07 -8.65 -32.94
CA GLY A 100 2.92 -9.75 -32.49
C GLY A 100 4.06 -9.36 -31.53
N GLY A 101 4.26 -8.06 -31.28
CA GLY A 101 5.27 -7.57 -30.34
C GLY A 101 4.85 -7.71 -28.86
N HIS A 102 5.62 -7.07 -27.98
CA HIS A 102 5.31 -6.99 -26.55
C HIS A 102 4.28 -5.90 -26.27
N LEU A 103 3.41 -6.11 -25.28
CA LEU A 103 2.50 -5.08 -24.78
C LEU A 103 3.26 -4.05 -23.94
N ILE A 104 4.08 -4.55 -23.00
CA ILE A 104 5.00 -3.75 -22.18
C ILE A 104 6.41 -3.81 -22.76
N ASP A 105 7.10 -2.68 -22.80
CA ASP A 105 8.46 -2.56 -23.33
C ASP A 105 9.46 -2.39 -22.18
N LEU A 106 9.90 -3.50 -21.61
CA LEU A 106 10.86 -3.50 -20.50
C LEU A 106 12.27 -3.12 -20.96
N ASP A 107 12.63 -3.43 -22.20
CA ASP A 107 13.88 -3.00 -22.82
C ASP A 107 13.92 -1.48 -22.91
N TRP A 108 12.91 -0.86 -23.53
CA TRP A 108 12.78 0.61 -23.58
C TRP A 108 12.77 1.22 -22.18
N LEU A 109 12.05 0.64 -21.21
CA LEU A 109 12.00 1.18 -19.84
C LEU A 109 13.39 1.19 -19.19
N VAL A 110 14.14 0.10 -19.31
CA VAL A 110 15.50 -0.04 -18.74
C VAL A 110 16.49 0.88 -19.46
N ASP A 111 16.45 0.91 -20.79
CA ASP A 111 17.31 1.78 -21.61
C ASP A 111 17.06 3.26 -21.33
N GLU A 112 15.81 3.69 -21.32
CA GLU A 112 15.47 5.10 -21.19
C GLU A 112 15.68 5.61 -19.76
N THR A 113 15.43 4.76 -18.75
CA THR A 113 15.74 5.12 -17.35
C THR A 113 17.25 5.12 -17.10
N SER A 114 18.01 4.12 -17.55
CA SER A 114 19.47 4.11 -17.36
C SER A 114 20.18 5.31 -18.01
N LYS A 115 19.69 5.79 -19.16
CA LYS A 115 20.22 6.98 -19.86
C LYS A 115 19.87 8.31 -19.17
N ASN A 116 18.59 8.50 -18.80
CA ASN A 116 18.08 9.82 -18.36
C ASN A 116 17.96 9.96 -16.83
N MET A 117 17.86 8.85 -16.11
CA MET A 117 17.66 8.76 -14.67
C MET A 117 18.40 7.51 -14.13
N PRO A 118 19.74 7.45 -14.18
CA PRO A 118 20.47 6.28 -13.69
C PRO A 118 20.22 6.01 -12.21
N LEU A 119 20.17 4.73 -11.84
CA LEU A 119 20.20 4.30 -10.44
C LEU A 119 21.56 4.61 -9.81
N ALA A 120 21.56 5.17 -8.60
CA ALA A 120 22.77 5.47 -7.84
C ALA A 120 23.33 4.22 -7.15
N MET A 121 23.71 3.20 -7.95
CA MET A 121 24.11 1.87 -7.46
C MET A 121 25.28 1.92 -6.45
N GLU A 122 26.18 2.89 -6.56
CA GLU A 122 27.28 3.10 -5.59
C GLU A 122 26.78 3.37 -4.16
N SER A 123 25.60 3.99 -4.00
CA SER A 123 24.96 4.16 -2.69
C SER A 123 24.48 2.83 -2.11
N ALA A 124 23.98 1.94 -2.98
CA ALA A 124 23.52 0.61 -2.59
C ALA A 124 24.69 -0.33 -2.28
N GLU A 125 25.76 -0.31 -3.09
CA GLU A 125 26.99 -1.07 -2.87
C GLU A 125 27.53 -0.88 -1.44
N LYS A 126 27.51 0.37 -0.92
CA LYS A 126 27.91 0.67 0.48
C LYS A 126 27.03 -0.04 1.50
N LEU A 127 25.70 0.01 1.34
CA LEU A 127 24.76 -0.70 2.22
C LEU A 127 24.95 -2.22 2.18
N LEU A 128 25.27 -2.79 1.02
CA LEU A 128 25.46 -4.23 0.85
C LEU A 128 26.81 -4.71 1.42
N ILE A 129 27.86 -3.89 1.31
CA ILE A 129 29.17 -4.14 1.95
C ILE A 129 29.05 -4.10 3.48
N ASP A 130 28.18 -3.25 4.04
CA ASP A 130 27.87 -3.17 5.48
C ASP A 130 27.06 -4.39 6.00
N GLY A 131 26.96 -5.47 5.22
CA GLY A 131 26.36 -6.75 5.62
C GLY A 131 24.86 -6.89 5.35
N ARG A 132 24.25 -5.92 4.65
CA ARG A 132 22.83 -6.00 4.26
C ARG A 132 22.66 -6.80 2.97
N GLU A 133 21.55 -7.52 2.86
CA GLU A 133 21.19 -8.30 1.66
C GLU A 133 20.08 -7.58 0.89
N PHE A 134 20.18 -7.45 -0.44
CA PHE A 134 19.05 -7.10 -1.31
C PHE A 134 18.85 -8.21 -2.34
N LEU A 135 17.60 -8.68 -2.48
CA LEU A 135 17.22 -9.77 -3.37
C LEU A 135 16.01 -9.38 -4.22
N MET A 136 16.08 -9.71 -5.50
CA MET A 136 14.94 -9.59 -6.42
C MET A 136 14.43 -10.99 -6.79
N CYS A 137 13.12 -11.21 -6.65
CA CYS A 137 12.48 -12.47 -7.03
C CYS A 137 12.18 -12.48 -8.54
N ALA A 138 12.58 -13.55 -9.24
CA ALA A 138 12.11 -13.89 -10.58
C ALA A 138 11.66 -15.36 -10.63
N CYS A 139 10.75 -15.67 -11.55
CA CYS A 139 10.16 -17.00 -11.73
C CYS A 139 10.87 -17.72 -12.88
N ARG A 140 11.29 -18.98 -12.71
CA ARG A 140 11.78 -19.79 -13.84
C ARG A 140 10.66 -20.09 -14.85
N SER A 141 10.95 -19.95 -16.14
CA SER A 141 9.98 -20.17 -17.22
C SER A 141 9.55 -21.64 -17.40
N ASP A 142 10.35 -22.60 -16.92
CA ASP A 142 10.19 -24.04 -17.20
C ASP A 142 9.49 -24.82 -16.07
N ASP A 143 9.83 -24.54 -14.82
CA ASP A 143 9.27 -25.24 -13.63
C ASP A 143 8.54 -24.32 -12.63
N TYR A 144 8.48 -23.02 -12.91
CA TYR A 144 7.93 -21.98 -12.02
C TYR A 144 8.58 -21.90 -10.63
N THR A 145 9.84 -22.32 -10.46
CA THR A 145 10.60 -22.07 -9.23
C THR A 145 10.88 -20.59 -9.04
N ALA A 146 10.72 -20.09 -7.81
CA ALA A 146 11.15 -18.75 -7.42
C ALA A 146 12.67 -18.71 -7.18
N ASN A 147 13.37 -17.81 -7.86
CA ASN A 147 14.80 -17.56 -7.68
C ASN A 147 15.05 -16.13 -7.18
N TYR A 148 16.02 -15.99 -6.27
CA TYR A 148 16.34 -14.76 -5.57
C TYR A 148 17.72 -14.27 -5.94
N PHE A 149 17.78 -13.16 -6.67
CA PHE A 149 19.00 -12.62 -7.24
C PHE A 149 19.51 -11.43 -6.41
N ALA A 150 20.74 -11.54 -5.91
CA ALA A 150 21.47 -10.40 -5.38
C ALA A 150 21.99 -9.56 -6.56
N PRO A 151 21.67 -8.25 -6.62
CA PRO A 151 22.08 -7.43 -7.74
C PRO A 151 23.52 -6.93 -7.59
N THR A 152 24.29 -7.07 -8.65
CA THR A 152 25.56 -6.39 -8.89
C THR A 152 25.36 -5.26 -9.88
N ARG A 153 26.35 -4.39 -10.06
CA ARG A 153 26.28 -3.28 -11.03
C ARG A 153 26.02 -3.76 -12.47
N GLU A 154 26.50 -4.94 -12.80
CA GLU A 154 26.41 -5.57 -14.12
C GLU A 154 25.04 -6.22 -14.35
N ASN A 155 24.49 -6.93 -13.36
CA ASN A 155 23.24 -7.68 -13.52
C ASN A 155 21.98 -6.94 -12.99
N TRP A 156 22.11 -5.79 -12.32
CA TRP A 156 20.98 -5.08 -11.69
C TRP A 156 19.79 -4.87 -12.63
N LEU A 157 20.08 -4.37 -13.84
CA LEU A 157 19.06 -4.04 -14.83
C LEU A 157 18.48 -5.29 -15.51
N PRO A 158 19.28 -6.29 -15.97
CA PRO A 158 18.79 -7.61 -16.35
C PRO A 158 17.88 -8.28 -15.30
N VAL A 159 18.25 -8.22 -14.01
CA VAL A 159 17.47 -8.83 -12.92
C VAL A 159 16.16 -8.06 -12.67
N ILE A 160 16.16 -6.72 -12.68
CA ILE A 160 14.90 -5.94 -12.67
C ILE A 160 14.00 -6.35 -13.83
N LYS A 161 14.56 -6.51 -15.03
CA LYS A 161 13.83 -6.90 -16.24
C LYS A 161 13.20 -8.28 -16.09
N ALA A 162 13.98 -9.28 -15.65
CA ALA A 162 13.51 -10.63 -15.36
C ALA A 162 12.39 -10.64 -14.32
N SER A 163 12.61 -9.97 -13.18
CA SER A 163 11.65 -9.83 -12.08
C SER A 163 10.33 -9.17 -12.50
N SER A 164 10.32 -8.44 -13.63
CA SER A 164 9.15 -7.69 -14.15
C SER A 164 8.57 -8.25 -15.47
N ALA A 165 9.09 -9.38 -15.98
CA ALA A 165 8.76 -9.92 -17.30
C ALA A 165 7.42 -10.68 -17.30
N ILE A 166 6.30 -9.94 -17.21
CA ILE A 166 4.95 -10.52 -17.11
C ILE A 166 4.62 -11.29 -18.40
N PRO A 167 4.37 -12.61 -18.33
CA PRO A 167 4.11 -13.42 -19.52
C PRO A 167 2.85 -12.98 -20.26
N GLY A 168 2.84 -13.20 -21.57
CA GLY A 168 1.83 -12.66 -22.47
C GLY A 168 2.00 -11.15 -22.75
N PHE A 169 2.40 -10.34 -21.76
CA PHE A 169 2.69 -8.92 -21.98
C PHE A 169 4.14 -8.66 -22.41
N TYR A 170 5.09 -9.45 -21.91
CA TYR A 170 6.47 -9.54 -22.36
C TYR A 170 6.75 -11.00 -22.74
N ARG A 171 6.89 -11.29 -24.04
CA ARG A 171 6.68 -12.66 -24.57
C ARG A 171 7.87 -13.61 -24.40
N MET A 172 9.11 -13.09 -24.32
CA MET A 172 10.32 -13.89 -24.42
C MET A 172 10.94 -14.32 -23.07
N GLY A 173 10.40 -13.83 -21.95
CA GLY A 173 11.12 -13.87 -20.68
C GLY A 173 12.47 -13.12 -20.77
N VAL A 174 13.34 -13.33 -19.79
CA VAL A 174 14.70 -12.79 -19.77
C VAL A 174 15.66 -13.92 -19.49
N ASP A 175 16.62 -14.13 -20.37
CA ASP A 175 17.71 -15.07 -20.11
C ASP A 175 18.65 -14.49 -19.05
N LEU A 176 18.90 -15.26 -17.99
CA LEU A 176 19.98 -15.04 -17.04
C LEU A 176 20.76 -16.36 -16.96
N ASP A 177 22.04 -16.31 -17.34
CA ASP A 177 22.97 -17.44 -17.33
C ASP A 177 22.45 -18.71 -18.07
N GLY A 178 21.73 -18.53 -19.18
CA GLY A 178 21.18 -19.62 -20.00
C GLY A 178 19.87 -20.20 -19.48
N ILE A 179 19.25 -19.58 -18.47
CA ILE A 179 17.93 -19.93 -17.93
C ILE A 179 16.96 -18.78 -18.21
N SER A 180 15.80 -19.10 -18.79
CA SER A 180 14.75 -18.10 -19.03
C SER A 180 13.94 -17.83 -17.76
N TYR A 181 13.81 -16.55 -17.41
CA TYR A 181 13.04 -16.06 -16.26
C TYR A 181 11.87 -15.16 -16.68
N GLN A 182 10.83 -15.13 -15.84
CA GLN A 182 9.60 -14.36 -15.96
C GLN A 182 9.32 -13.61 -14.65
N ASP A 183 8.30 -12.73 -14.65
CA ASP A 183 7.92 -11.94 -13.48
C ASP A 183 7.76 -12.83 -12.24
N GLY A 184 8.51 -12.52 -11.17
CA GLY A 184 8.53 -13.33 -9.96
C GLY A 184 7.16 -13.44 -9.28
N GLY A 185 6.21 -12.57 -9.63
CA GLY A 185 4.84 -12.57 -9.10
C GLY A 185 4.08 -13.87 -9.38
N ILE A 186 4.51 -14.65 -10.37
CA ILE A 186 3.96 -15.99 -10.65
C ILE A 186 4.16 -16.94 -9.47
N SER A 187 5.32 -16.91 -8.81
CA SER A 187 5.73 -17.90 -7.81
C SER A 187 5.91 -17.32 -6.40
N ASP A 188 6.37 -16.07 -6.31
CA ASP A 188 6.45 -15.34 -5.06
C ASP A 188 6.27 -13.82 -5.24
N ALA A 189 5.01 -13.39 -5.24
CA ALA A 189 4.63 -11.97 -5.36
C ALA A 189 4.98 -11.14 -4.11
N ILE A 190 5.17 -11.78 -2.95
CA ILE A 190 5.45 -11.13 -1.66
C ILE A 190 6.38 -12.06 -0.84
N PRO A 191 7.71 -11.99 -1.02
CA PRO A 191 8.67 -13.00 -0.53
C PRO A 191 8.95 -12.93 0.99
N VAL A 192 7.89 -13.08 1.79
CA VAL A 192 7.91 -13.14 3.26
C VAL A 192 8.42 -14.47 3.79
N GLU A 193 8.12 -15.58 3.11
CA GLU A 193 8.63 -16.90 3.47
C GLU A 193 10.13 -17.02 3.16
N GLU A 194 10.62 -16.36 2.11
CA GLU A 194 12.05 -16.21 1.85
C GLU A 194 12.74 -15.37 2.92
N ALA A 195 12.13 -14.25 3.33
CA ALA A 195 12.65 -13.41 4.42
C ALA A 195 12.84 -14.22 5.70
N TYR A 196 11.81 -14.96 6.10
CA TYR A 196 11.82 -15.83 7.27
C TYR A 196 12.87 -16.95 7.15
N ARG A 197 12.97 -17.63 6.00
CA ARG A 197 13.97 -18.69 5.77
C ARG A 197 15.42 -18.17 5.81
N ARG A 198 15.63 -16.87 5.57
CA ARG A 198 16.91 -16.15 5.75
C ARG A 198 17.14 -15.63 7.17
N GLY A 199 16.33 -16.08 8.12
CA GLY A 199 16.46 -15.79 9.55
C GLY A 199 15.86 -14.45 9.99
N ALA A 200 14.99 -13.83 9.19
CA ALA A 200 14.30 -12.62 9.62
C ALA A 200 13.19 -12.94 10.65
N ASP A 201 13.37 -12.49 11.89
CA ASP A 201 12.35 -12.57 12.95
C ASP A 201 11.35 -11.40 12.88
N THR A 202 11.69 -10.36 12.12
CA THR A 202 10.86 -9.16 11.99
C THR A 202 10.75 -8.77 10.53
N ILE A 203 9.55 -8.82 9.97
CA ILE A 203 9.30 -8.55 8.56
C ILE A 203 8.37 -7.33 8.45
N VAL A 204 8.83 -6.24 7.85
CA VAL A 204 7.95 -5.15 7.39
C VAL A 204 7.58 -5.45 5.95
N VAL A 205 6.32 -5.77 5.69
CA VAL A 205 5.82 -6.07 4.34
C VAL A 205 4.94 -4.93 3.83
N ILE A 206 5.20 -4.46 2.61
CA ILE A 206 4.40 -3.43 1.94
C ILE A 206 3.60 -4.08 0.82
N ARG A 207 2.27 -4.08 0.96
CA ARG A 207 1.31 -4.64 -0.01
C ARG A 207 0.67 -3.57 -0.87
N THR A 208 0.33 -3.93 -2.10
CA THR A 208 -0.39 -3.11 -3.08
C THR A 208 -1.88 -3.49 -3.20
N VAL A 209 -2.32 -4.56 -2.52
CA VAL A 209 -3.73 -4.95 -2.41
C VAL A 209 -4.21 -4.89 -0.95
N PRO A 210 -5.53 -4.77 -0.70
CA PRO A 210 -6.09 -4.92 0.65
C PRO A 210 -5.91 -6.35 1.18
N SER A 211 -5.71 -6.52 2.49
CA SER A 211 -5.34 -7.83 3.05
C SER A 211 -6.38 -8.93 2.88
N ALA A 212 -7.67 -8.60 2.68
CA ALA A 212 -8.78 -9.55 2.77
C ALA A 212 -9.41 -9.91 1.41
N MET A 213 -8.74 -9.62 0.29
CA MET A 213 -9.33 -9.76 -1.05
C MET A 213 -8.85 -11.03 -1.78
N PHE A 214 -9.68 -12.06 -1.74
CA PHE A 214 -9.62 -13.17 -2.69
C PHE A 214 -10.12 -12.70 -4.06
N TYR A 215 -9.39 -13.03 -5.13
CA TYR A 215 -9.81 -12.71 -6.50
C TYR A 215 -9.61 -13.89 -7.45
N THR A 216 -10.49 -14.89 -7.35
CA THR A 216 -10.64 -15.94 -8.37
C THR A 216 -11.69 -15.47 -9.40
N PRO A 217 -11.31 -15.10 -10.63
CA PRO A 217 -12.26 -14.55 -11.60
C PRO A 217 -13.20 -15.65 -12.13
N GLN A 218 -14.52 -15.42 -12.09
CA GLN A 218 -15.52 -16.41 -12.55
C GLN A 218 -15.40 -16.80 -14.03
N TRP A 219 -14.67 -16.04 -14.85
CA TRP A 219 -14.40 -16.40 -16.25
C TRP A 219 -13.36 -17.53 -16.37
N MET A 220 -12.46 -17.68 -15.40
CA MET A 220 -11.41 -18.70 -15.37
C MET A 220 -12.02 -20.11 -15.40
N LYS A 221 -13.01 -20.38 -14.53
CA LYS A 221 -13.78 -21.64 -14.49
C LYS A 221 -14.54 -21.98 -15.78
N ARG A 222 -14.82 -20.99 -16.63
CA ARG A 222 -15.47 -21.20 -17.94
C ARG A 222 -14.46 -21.50 -19.04
N MET A 223 -13.24 -20.97 -18.91
CA MET A 223 -12.20 -21.12 -19.92
C MET A 223 -11.57 -22.52 -19.89
N GLU A 224 -11.40 -23.13 -18.71
CA GLU A 224 -10.92 -24.52 -18.56
C GLU A 224 -11.70 -25.55 -19.39
N GLN A 225 -12.96 -25.26 -19.73
CA GLN A 225 -13.85 -26.17 -20.48
C GLN A 225 -13.65 -26.13 -22.00
N TRP A 226 -12.80 -25.24 -22.54
CA TRP A 226 -12.73 -24.92 -23.98
C TRP A 226 -11.33 -25.04 -24.63
N LEU A 227 -10.32 -25.57 -23.92
CA LEU A 227 -8.90 -25.39 -24.32
C LEU A 227 -8.23 -26.64 -24.92
N SER A 228 -8.19 -26.68 -26.25
CA SER A 228 -7.43 -27.67 -27.04
C SER A 228 -6.04 -27.20 -27.50
N GLU A 229 -5.64 -25.94 -27.25
CA GLU A 229 -4.36 -25.38 -27.69
C GLU A 229 -3.30 -25.30 -26.58
N SER A 230 -2.06 -25.67 -26.90
CA SER A 230 -0.96 -25.85 -25.94
C SER A 230 -0.47 -24.55 -25.28
N SER A 231 -0.52 -23.42 -25.98
CA SER A 231 -0.11 -22.10 -25.46
C SER A 231 -1.05 -21.59 -24.36
N LEU A 232 -2.36 -21.83 -24.51
CA LEU A 232 -3.37 -21.46 -23.52
C LEU A 232 -3.27 -22.36 -22.27
N GLN A 233 -2.89 -23.63 -22.42
CA GLN A 233 -2.63 -24.51 -21.29
C GLN A 233 -1.44 -24.04 -20.43
N GLN A 234 -0.38 -23.48 -21.03
CA GLN A 234 0.74 -22.91 -20.26
C GLN A 234 0.28 -21.69 -19.43
N LEU A 235 -0.52 -20.80 -20.02
CA LEU A 235 -1.08 -19.65 -19.32
C LEU A 235 -2.01 -20.06 -18.15
N VAL A 236 -2.82 -21.10 -18.33
CA VAL A 236 -3.68 -21.63 -17.25
C VAL A 236 -2.84 -22.21 -16.10
N ARG A 237 -1.81 -23.02 -16.39
CA ARG A 237 -0.92 -23.58 -15.35
C ARG A 237 -0.22 -22.49 -14.54
N MET A 238 0.24 -21.44 -15.22
CA MET A 238 0.85 -20.27 -14.60
C MET A 238 -0.14 -19.49 -13.71
N MET A 239 -1.40 -19.33 -14.15
CA MET A 239 -2.45 -18.69 -13.34
C MET A 239 -2.80 -19.53 -12.10
N GLN A 240 -2.90 -20.85 -12.24
CA GLN A 240 -3.13 -21.77 -11.12
C GLN A 240 -1.96 -21.73 -10.12
N HIS A 241 -0.72 -21.80 -10.60
CA HIS A 241 0.48 -21.69 -9.74
C HIS A 241 0.56 -20.33 -9.02
N HIS A 242 0.15 -19.24 -9.69
CA HIS A 242 0.04 -17.92 -9.08
C HIS A 242 -1.03 -17.88 -7.98
N GLU A 243 -2.22 -18.44 -8.22
CA GLU A 243 -3.29 -18.49 -7.20
C GLU A 243 -2.87 -19.32 -5.98
N GLU A 244 -2.27 -20.50 -6.19
CA GLU A 244 -1.72 -21.37 -5.14
C GLU A 244 -0.62 -20.65 -4.32
N SER A 245 0.35 -20.05 -5.01
CA SER A 245 1.45 -19.32 -4.38
C SER A 245 0.96 -18.09 -3.61
N TYR A 246 0.05 -17.31 -4.18
CA TYR A 246 -0.52 -16.13 -3.52
C TYR A 246 -1.41 -16.50 -2.33
N HIS A 247 -2.05 -17.67 -2.37
CA HIS A 247 -2.79 -18.21 -1.22
C HIS A 247 -1.86 -18.63 -0.08
N ARG A 248 -0.79 -19.38 -0.38
CA ARG A 248 0.28 -19.77 0.58
C ARG A 248 0.88 -18.55 1.28
N ILE A 249 1.27 -17.53 0.51
CA ILE A 249 1.82 -16.26 1.01
C ILE A 249 0.83 -15.56 1.96
N GLN A 250 -0.45 -15.50 1.61
CA GLN A 250 -1.46 -14.91 2.49
C GLN A 250 -1.62 -15.70 3.79
N GLN A 251 -1.68 -17.03 3.73
CA GLN A 251 -1.74 -17.87 4.93
C GLN A 251 -0.55 -17.61 5.87
N PHE A 252 0.67 -17.43 5.33
CA PHE A 252 1.86 -17.10 6.11
C PHE A 252 1.78 -15.70 6.74
N ILE A 253 1.28 -14.69 6.02
CA ILE A 253 1.09 -13.34 6.56
C ILE A 253 0.03 -13.31 7.65
N GLU A 254 -1.07 -14.06 7.48
CA GLU A 254 -2.18 -14.14 8.43
C GLU A 254 -1.86 -14.97 9.67
N ASN A 255 -1.11 -16.07 9.52
CA ASN A 255 -0.78 -17.03 10.57
C ASN A 255 0.74 -17.24 10.65
N PRO A 256 1.53 -16.20 11.00
CA PRO A 256 2.99 -16.32 11.05
C PRO A 256 3.47 -17.34 12.10
N PRO A 257 4.61 -18.00 11.87
CA PRO A 257 5.33 -18.79 12.88
C PRO A 257 5.57 -18.02 14.19
N ASP A 258 5.62 -18.75 15.32
CA ASP A 258 5.66 -18.20 16.68
C ASP A 258 6.86 -17.29 16.99
N ASP A 259 7.94 -17.43 16.22
CA ASP A 259 9.19 -16.70 16.33
C ASP A 259 9.31 -15.50 15.39
N VAL A 260 8.34 -15.27 14.47
CA VAL A 260 8.35 -14.14 13.53
C VAL A 260 7.20 -13.15 13.75
N ARG A 261 7.50 -11.88 13.47
CA ARG A 261 6.56 -10.74 13.56
C ARG A 261 6.46 -10.05 12.22
N ILE A 262 5.23 -9.84 11.74
CA ILE A 262 4.96 -9.25 10.42
C ILE A 262 4.20 -7.94 10.60
N PHE A 263 4.86 -6.82 10.31
CA PHE A 263 4.21 -5.51 10.17
C PHE A 263 3.72 -5.34 8.72
N GLU A 264 2.41 -5.40 8.51
CA GLU A 264 1.81 -5.37 7.18
C GLU A 264 1.29 -3.97 6.84
N ILE A 265 1.99 -3.25 5.96
CA ILE A 265 1.57 -1.93 5.47
C ILE A 265 0.78 -2.13 4.17
N PHE A 266 -0.53 -1.88 4.20
CA PHE A 266 -1.41 -2.12 3.04
C PHE A 266 -2.47 -1.01 2.87
N PRO A 267 -3.03 -0.82 1.66
CA PRO A 267 -4.09 0.16 1.43
C PRO A 267 -5.43 -0.31 2.06
N PRO A 268 -6.17 0.57 2.77
CA PRO A 268 -7.39 0.19 3.49
C PRO A 268 -8.58 -0.17 2.58
N LYS A 269 -8.45 0.08 1.27
CA LYS A 269 -9.41 -0.26 0.22
C LYS A 269 -8.66 -0.48 -1.09
N PRO A 270 -9.26 -1.12 -2.13
CA PRO A 270 -8.61 -1.27 -3.42
C PRO A 270 -8.08 0.07 -3.96
N LEU A 271 -6.86 0.02 -4.51
CA LEU A 271 -6.20 1.18 -5.12
C LEU A 271 -6.98 1.67 -6.35
N ALA A 272 -6.89 2.97 -6.64
CA ALA A 272 -7.48 3.54 -7.85
C ALA A 272 -6.65 3.23 -9.11
N SER A 273 -5.37 2.91 -8.92
CA SER A 273 -4.44 2.45 -9.95
C SER A 273 -4.61 0.96 -10.26
N HIS A 274 -4.40 0.63 -11.52
CA HIS A 274 -4.35 -0.74 -12.03
C HIS A 274 -2.89 -1.21 -12.13
N ALA A 275 -2.66 -2.45 -12.57
CA ALA A 275 -1.30 -2.93 -12.84
C ALA A 275 -0.66 -2.21 -14.05
N LEU A 276 -1.47 -1.86 -15.06
CA LEU A 276 -1.10 -1.16 -16.29
C LEU A 276 -2.22 -0.19 -16.70
N GLY A 277 -1.91 0.83 -17.51
CA GLY A 277 -2.91 1.76 -18.06
C GLY A 277 -3.55 2.75 -17.07
N SER A 278 -2.97 2.92 -15.88
CA SER A 278 -3.45 3.85 -14.86
C SER A 278 -3.34 5.30 -15.30
N ARG A 279 -4.38 6.10 -15.03
CA ARG A 279 -4.35 7.55 -15.24
C ARG A 279 -3.57 8.26 -14.14
N LEU A 280 -2.88 9.35 -14.49
CA LEU A 280 -2.04 10.13 -13.56
C LEU A 280 -2.76 10.60 -12.27
N PRO A 281 -4.06 10.98 -12.26
CA PRO A 281 -4.77 11.30 -11.02
C PRO A 281 -4.87 10.11 -10.05
N ALA A 282 -5.13 8.89 -10.55
CA ALA A 282 -5.19 7.68 -9.73
C ALA A 282 -3.82 7.34 -9.14
N LEU A 283 -2.76 7.41 -9.95
CA LEU A 283 -1.37 7.24 -9.50
C LEU A 283 -1.00 8.23 -8.38
N ASN A 284 -1.34 9.52 -8.53
CA ASN A 284 -1.08 10.52 -7.50
C ASN A 284 -1.91 10.29 -6.24
N GLN A 285 -3.19 9.92 -6.36
CA GLN A 285 -4.05 9.58 -5.21
C GLN A 285 -3.43 8.46 -4.37
N ASP A 286 -3.00 7.38 -5.04
CA ASP A 286 -2.47 6.19 -4.37
C ASP A 286 -1.04 6.41 -3.84
N TYR A 287 -0.22 7.22 -4.52
CA TYR A 287 1.03 7.74 -3.96
C TYR A 287 0.79 8.49 -2.63
N HIS A 288 -0.19 9.39 -2.59
CA HIS A 288 -0.54 10.14 -1.38
C HIS A 288 -1.22 9.28 -0.30
N LEU A 289 -1.85 8.16 -0.68
CA LEU A 289 -2.32 7.13 0.25
C LEU A 289 -1.12 6.38 0.87
N GLY A 290 -0.18 5.89 0.05
CA GLY A 290 1.06 5.26 0.50
C GLY A 290 1.87 6.15 1.45
N ARG A 291 2.04 7.43 1.11
CA ARG A 291 2.67 8.41 2.00
C ARG A 291 1.94 8.59 3.34
N ARG A 292 0.61 8.43 3.39
CA ARG A 292 -0.13 8.49 4.66
C ARG A 292 0.07 7.23 5.48
N CYS A 293 0.02 6.04 4.86
CA CYS A 293 0.30 4.78 5.53
C CYS A 293 1.76 4.71 6.05
N GLY A 294 2.73 5.16 5.26
CA GLY A 294 4.14 5.24 5.67
C GLY A 294 4.36 6.17 6.88
N ARG A 295 3.74 7.36 6.90
CA ARG A 295 3.77 8.22 8.10
C ARG A 295 3.06 7.60 9.30
N TYR A 296 1.96 6.90 9.09
CA TYR A 296 1.26 6.22 10.18
C TYR A 296 2.14 5.13 10.81
N PHE A 297 2.78 4.28 9.98
CA PHE A 297 3.77 3.30 10.42
C PHE A 297 4.92 3.94 11.22
N LEU A 298 5.49 5.03 10.70
CA LEU A 298 6.59 5.75 11.35
C LEU A 298 6.20 6.27 12.74
N SER A 299 4.97 6.78 12.91
CA SER A 299 4.48 7.24 14.21
C SER A 299 4.11 6.09 15.16
N ALA A 300 3.51 5.01 14.64
CA ALA A 300 2.90 3.97 15.48
C ALA A 300 3.86 2.83 15.84
N ALA A 301 4.75 2.43 14.94
CA ALA A 301 5.50 1.18 15.04
C ALA A 301 7.02 1.32 14.88
N ALA A 302 7.52 2.26 14.07
CA ALA A 302 8.93 2.32 13.70
C ALA A 302 9.93 2.47 14.88
N HIS A 303 9.49 3.07 16.00
CA HIS A 303 10.31 3.20 17.20
C HIS A 303 10.68 1.85 17.86
N TRP A 304 9.94 0.77 17.57
CA TRP A 304 10.29 -0.58 18.00
C TRP A 304 11.36 -1.25 17.14
N LEU A 305 11.61 -0.71 15.94
CA LEU A 305 12.54 -1.28 14.95
C LEU A 305 13.87 -0.54 14.88
N MET A 306 13.94 0.66 15.44
CA MET A 306 15.22 1.37 15.60
C MET A 306 16.01 0.72 16.74
N PRO A 307 17.35 0.63 16.63
CA PRO A 307 18.20 0.29 17.75
C PRO A 307 17.87 1.19 18.94
N ARG A 308 17.64 0.61 20.12
CA ARG A 308 17.52 1.41 21.34
C ARG A 308 18.89 1.99 21.63
N GLU A 309 19.07 3.28 21.37
CA GLU A 309 20.20 4.03 21.93
C GLU A 309 20.23 3.74 23.44
N ASN A 310 21.43 3.39 23.93
CA ASN A 310 21.69 2.85 25.27
C ASN A 310 20.78 3.38 26.37
N GLU A 311 20.39 2.50 27.30
CA GLU A 311 19.60 2.75 28.51
C GLU A 311 20.03 3.99 29.32
N ARG A 312 19.67 5.17 28.82
CA ARG A 312 19.39 6.33 29.63
C ARG A 312 17.91 6.23 29.90
N PRO A 313 17.48 5.78 31.11
CA PRO A 313 16.07 5.90 31.46
C PRO A 313 15.67 7.34 31.21
N TYR A 314 14.55 7.55 30.50
CA TYR A 314 13.96 8.88 30.34
C TYR A 314 13.99 9.53 31.72
N PRO A 315 14.61 10.72 31.88
CA PRO A 315 14.73 11.34 33.18
C PRO A 315 13.32 11.43 33.74
N GLN A 316 13.06 10.75 34.87
CA GLN A 316 11.74 10.72 35.45
C GLN A 316 11.32 12.16 35.68
N ILE A 317 10.38 12.64 34.87
CA ILE A 317 9.71 13.91 35.09
C ILE A 317 8.81 13.67 36.29
N THR A 318 9.41 13.68 37.48
CA THR A 318 8.68 13.86 38.73
C THR A 318 7.85 15.12 38.52
N PRO A 319 6.51 15.03 38.50
CA PRO A 319 5.69 16.20 38.30
C PRO A 319 6.08 17.18 39.39
N ARG A 320 6.46 18.40 39.00
CA ARG A 320 6.69 19.47 39.97
C ARG A 320 5.37 19.66 40.71
N VAL A 321 5.31 19.14 41.93
CA VAL A 321 4.24 19.45 42.89
C VAL A 321 4.42 20.92 43.24
N SER A 322 3.82 21.78 42.41
CA SER A 322 3.58 23.17 42.76
C SER A 322 2.68 23.14 43.98
N ARG A 323 3.26 23.33 45.17
CA ARG A 323 2.47 23.72 46.34
C ARG A 323 1.68 24.96 45.91
N PRO A 324 0.33 24.96 45.95
CA PRO A 324 -0.41 26.15 45.63
C PRO A 324 0.11 27.28 46.52
N LYS A 325 0.39 28.46 45.93
CA LYS A 325 0.69 29.64 46.74
C LYS A 325 -0.49 29.82 47.68
N ARG A 326 -0.18 29.98 48.97
CA ARG A 326 -1.17 30.16 50.04
C ARG A 326 -2.15 31.23 49.60
N ILE A 327 -3.43 30.84 49.42
CA ILE A 327 -4.48 31.80 49.06
C ILE A 327 -4.53 32.79 50.21
N VAL A 328 -4.19 34.05 49.94
CA VAL A 328 -4.39 35.14 50.88
C VAL A 328 -5.88 35.43 50.85
N VAL A 329 -6.59 34.90 51.84
CA VAL A 329 -7.97 35.30 52.10
C VAL A 329 -7.92 36.76 52.55
N PRO A 330 -8.58 37.70 51.87
CA PRO A 330 -8.71 39.06 52.38
C PRO A 330 -9.39 39.02 53.74
N GLN A 331 -8.86 39.76 54.72
CA GLN A 331 -9.59 39.96 55.97
C GLN A 331 -10.66 41.01 55.74
N ASP A 332 -11.91 40.67 56.06
CA ASP A 332 -12.99 41.64 56.12
C ASP A 332 -12.74 42.58 57.32
N GLU A 333 -12.47 43.86 57.07
CA GLU A 333 -12.67 44.91 58.07
C GLU A 333 -13.99 45.65 57.79
N PRO A 334 -14.86 45.84 58.79
CA PRO A 334 -16.20 46.38 58.57
C PRO A 334 -16.26 47.89 58.83
N GLU A 335 -16.38 48.71 57.79
CA GLU A 335 -16.90 50.08 57.97
C GLU A 335 -17.44 50.71 56.67
N ASN A 336 -18.75 50.56 56.45
CA ASN A 336 -19.66 51.67 56.09
C ASN A 336 -21.10 51.14 55.98
N VAL A 337 -21.89 51.36 57.04
CA VAL A 337 -23.32 51.06 57.06
C VAL A 337 -24.08 52.24 56.46
N ILE A 338 -24.87 51.99 55.40
CA ILE A 338 -25.93 52.92 54.94
C ILE A 338 -27.28 52.21 55.14
N PRO A 339 -28.32 52.86 55.71
CA PRO A 339 -29.47 52.12 56.26
C PRO A 339 -30.43 51.59 55.20
N LEU A 340 -30.93 50.38 55.39
CA LEU A 340 -31.97 49.78 54.56
C LEU A 340 -33.36 50.33 54.96
N ALA A 341 -33.90 51.27 54.19
CA ALA A 341 -35.26 51.79 54.40
C ALA A 341 -36.31 50.92 53.69
N ALA A 342 -36.94 50.05 54.49
CA ALA A 342 -38.31 49.53 54.41
C ALA A 342 -39.04 49.35 53.05
N ALA A 343 -39.42 48.08 52.84
CA ALA A 343 -40.77 47.63 52.46
C ALA A 343 -41.20 47.56 50.98
N SER A 344 -41.25 46.31 50.51
CA SER A 344 -42.42 45.68 49.85
C SER A 344 -42.94 46.28 48.54
N SER A 345 -42.74 45.56 47.44
CA SER A 345 -43.84 44.80 46.80
C SER A 345 -43.39 43.92 45.63
N THR A 346 -44.13 42.81 45.45
CA THR A 346 -44.35 42.03 44.21
C THR A 346 -43.18 41.35 43.50
N ILE A 347 -43.36 40.04 43.24
CA ILE A 347 -42.58 39.26 42.28
C ILE A 347 -43.07 39.62 40.86
N GLU A 348 -42.15 40.03 39.97
CA GLU A 348 -42.37 39.91 38.52
C GLU A 348 -41.24 39.10 37.87
N GLN A 349 -41.63 38.05 37.16
CA GLN A 349 -40.74 37.36 36.23
C GLN A 349 -40.59 38.24 34.99
N ILE A 350 -39.37 38.66 34.67
CA ILE A 350 -39.08 39.22 33.35
C ILE A 350 -38.47 38.13 32.47
N ILE A 351 -39.21 37.84 31.40
CA ILE A 351 -38.92 36.86 30.36
C ILE A 351 -37.71 37.33 29.55
N LEU A 352 -36.79 36.40 29.25
CA LEU A 352 -35.76 36.62 28.22
C LEU A 352 -36.23 36.01 26.89
N ASP A 353 -36.12 36.82 25.84
CA ASP A 353 -36.65 36.61 24.50
C ASP A 353 -35.91 35.47 23.75
N PRO A 354 -36.59 34.44 23.22
CA PRO A 354 -35.96 33.26 22.59
C PRO A 354 -35.42 33.49 21.16
N ALA A 355 -35.09 34.72 20.76
CA ALA A 355 -34.77 35.09 19.38
C ALA A 355 -33.27 35.09 19.00
N VAL A 356 -32.35 34.58 19.83
CA VAL A 356 -30.90 34.57 19.52
C VAL A 356 -30.22 33.23 19.87
N LEU A 357 -30.57 32.16 19.14
CA LEU A 357 -29.73 30.95 19.04
C LEU A 357 -30.17 30.04 17.88
N THR A 358 -29.74 30.42 16.67
CA THR A 358 -29.74 29.55 15.49
C THR A 358 -28.39 29.71 14.80
N ASP A 359 -27.54 28.68 14.84
CA ASP A 359 -27.36 27.80 13.67
C ASP A 359 -26.49 26.55 13.99
N MET A 360 -26.58 25.53 13.14
CA MET A 360 -25.66 24.40 12.96
C MET A 360 -25.47 23.34 14.09
N VAL A 361 -26.44 22.42 14.24
CA VAL A 361 -26.33 20.93 14.36
C VAL A 361 -27.80 20.43 14.39
N ALA A 362 -28.30 19.45 13.64
CA ALA A 362 -27.86 18.67 12.48
C ALA A 362 -29.14 18.07 11.83
N ASP A 363 -29.05 17.43 10.66
CA ASP A 363 -29.79 16.18 10.47
C ASP A 363 -29.16 15.26 9.41
N GLY A 364 -29.41 13.96 9.56
CA GLY A 364 -29.05 12.92 8.60
C GLY A 364 -30.09 11.79 8.66
N GLY A 365 -30.93 11.68 7.63
CA GLY A 365 -32.06 10.74 7.61
C GLY A 365 -32.26 10.07 6.25
N VAL A 366 -32.31 8.74 6.24
CA VAL A 366 -32.52 7.88 5.07
C VAL A 366 -33.98 7.87 4.62
N VAL A 367 -34.24 7.80 3.32
CA VAL A 367 -35.53 7.31 2.77
C VAL A 367 -35.29 6.30 1.63
N ARG A 368 -36.04 5.21 1.64
CA ARG A 368 -36.20 4.22 0.55
C ARG A 368 -37.71 4.06 0.21
N PRO A 369 -38.08 3.46 -0.93
CA PRO A 369 -39.27 3.88 -1.68
C PRO A 369 -40.56 3.09 -1.36
N ALA A 370 -41.69 3.65 -1.81
CA ALA A 370 -42.97 2.96 -1.98
C ALA A 370 -43.55 3.27 -3.38
N ALA A 371 -44.48 2.44 -3.87
CA ALA A 371 -44.90 2.40 -5.27
C ALA A 371 -46.43 2.42 -5.46
N MET A 372 -46.84 2.63 -6.72
CA MET A 372 -48.15 2.37 -7.35
C MET A 372 -49.38 3.18 -6.89
N SER A 373 -49.99 3.87 -7.86
CA SER A 373 -51.44 3.77 -8.16
C SER A 373 -51.73 4.26 -9.57
N ASP A 374 -52.59 3.56 -10.30
CA ASP A 374 -52.96 3.83 -11.70
C ASP A 374 -53.84 5.09 -11.89
N ASN A 375 -53.82 5.65 -13.10
CA ASN A 375 -55.05 5.89 -13.89
C ASN A 375 -54.75 6.34 -15.34
N ALA A 376 -55.35 5.63 -16.30
CA ALA A 376 -55.66 6.10 -17.66
C ALA A 376 -57.08 6.75 -17.65
N PRO A 377 -57.72 7.24 -18.76
CA PRO A 377 -57.55 6.95 -20.20
C PRO A 377 -57.42 8.27 -21.04
N ALA A 378 -57.59 8.38 -22.38
CA ALA A 378 -57.98 7.48 -23.47
C ALA A 378 -57.36 7.96 -24.83
N GLU A 379 -57.29 7.06 -25.82
CA GLU A 379 -57.49 7.21 -27.29
C GLU A 379 -57.13 8.55 -28.00
N SER A 380 -56.44 8.59 -29.17
CA SER A 380 -56.19 7.63 -30.27
C SER A 380 -54.92 8.08 -31.08
N HIS A 381 -54.50 7.59 -32.27
CA HIS A 381 -55.13 6.78 -33.33
C HIS A 381 -54.10 5.93 -34.15
N PHE A 382 -54.26 5.81 -35.48
CA PHE A 382 -53.65 4.87 -36.45
C PHE A 382 -53.08 5.60 -37.70
N PRO A 383 -52.44 4.96 -38.72
CA PRO A 383 -51.29 4.01 -38.71
C PRO A 383 -50.35 4.14 -39.96
N ALA A 384 -49.49 3.12 -40.20
CA ALA A 384 -48.85 2.65 -41.47
C ALA A 384 -47.32 2.49 -41.35
N SER A 385 -46.64 1.48 -41.91
CA SER A 385 -47.06 0.27 -42.65
C SER A 385 -45.97 -0.81 -42.60
N GLU A 386 -46.35 -2.09 -42.63
CA GLU A 386 -45.42 -3.23 -42.86
C GLU A 386 -44.99 -3.33 -44.33
N GLY A 387 -43.94 -4.13 -44.60
CA GLY A 387 -43.47 -4.45 -45.94
C GLY A 387 -42.30 -5.45 -45.94
N ASP A 388 -42.67 -6.73 -45.86
CA ASP A 388 -42.08 -7.95 -46.46
C ASP A 388 -40.56 -8.03 -46.76
N LYS A 389 -39.85 -9.02 -46.21
CA LYS A 389 -39.64 -10.38 -46.75
C LYS A 389 -38.95 -10.46 -48.12
N LEU A 390 -37.73 -11.00 -48.11
CA LEU A 390 -37.32 -12.18 -48.90
C LEU A 390 -36.16 -12.89 -48.18
#